data_AF-A0A7C1MKC4-F1
#
_entry.id   AF-A0A7C1MKC4-F1
#
_cell.length_a   1.000
_cell.length_b   1.000
_cell.length_c   1.000
_cell.angle_alpha   90.00
_cell.angle_beta   90.00
_cell.angle_gamma   90.00
#
_symmetry.space_group_name_H-M   'P 1'
#
loop_
_entity.id
_entity.type
_entity.pdbx_description
1 polymer ?
#
loop_
_entity_poly.entity_id
_entity_poly.type
_entity_poly.pdbx_seq_one_letter_code
_entity_poly.pdbx_strand_id
1 'polypeptide(L)'
;IMKSIEKFAKKGGLVIGICNGFQVLLEAGLLPGAMLRNKTLNFICKFVNIRVENNSVPYTYLCQQGQVLSIPIAHIEGNYYADDKTIKSLEENNQIVFRYCDERGELSEDSNPNGSKGSIAGICNQEGNILGMMPHPERASESILGSDDGRLIFESVIRAREQGSKQGE
;
A
#
# COMPACT_ATOMS: atom_id res chain seq x y z
N ILE A 1 -9.60 12.81 16.30
CA ILE A 1 -8.40 12.20 15.67
C ILE A 1 -8.45 12.33 14.15
N MET A 2 -9.45 11.76 13.45
CA MET A 2 -9.51 11.80 11.97
C MET A 2 -9.46 13.20 11.35
N LYS A 3 -10.19 14.19 11.90
CA LYS A 3 -10.11 15.59 11.44
C LYS A 3 -8.69 16.17 11.49
N SER A 4 -7.89 15.76 12.46
CA SER A 4 -6.50 16.21 12.59
C SER A 4 -5.60 15.55 11.53
N ILE A 5 -5.81 14.26 11.26
CA ILE A 5 -5.12 13.53 10.19
C ILE A 5 -5.45 14.13 8.84
N GLU A 6 -6.73 14.40 8.57
CA GLU A 6 -7.17 15.05 7.33
C GLU A 6 -6.54 16.44 7.16
N LYS A 7 -6.52 17.26 8.22
CA LYS A 7 -5.88 18.58 8.21
C LYS A 7 -4.36 18.48 7.98
N PHE A 8 -3.71 17.46 8.52
CA PHE A 8 -2.29 17.21 8.31
C PHE A 8 -2.01 16.78 6.85
N ALA A 9 -2.79 15.85 6.32
CA ALA A 9 -2.67 15.41 4.93
C ALA A 9 -2.96 16.54 3.93
N LYS A 10 -3.95 17.40 4.18
CA LYS A 10 -4.24 18.59 3.35
C LYS A 10 -3.10 19.61 3.30
N LYS A 11 -2.16 19.55 4.25
CA LYS A 11 -0.93 20.37 4.26
C LYS A 11 0.26 19.69 3.57
N GLY A 12 0.04 18.57 2.88
CA GLY A 12 1.10 17.76 2.27
C GLY A 12 1.82 16.82 3.24
N GLY A 13 1.30 16.66 4.46
CA GLY A 13 1.84 15.69 5.41
C GLY A 13 1.71 14.26 4.88
N LEU A 14 2.73 13.42 5.10
CA LEU A 14 2.74 12.02 4.67
C LEU A 14 2.00 11.14 5.69
N VAL A 15 0.98 10.42 5.24
CA VAL A 15 0.17 9.49 6.06
C VAL A 15 0.25 8.09 5.48
N ILE A 16 0.66 7.12 6.30
CA ILE A 16 0.67 5.70 5.93
C ILE A 16 -0.30 4.91 6.83
N GLY A 17 -1.21 4.17 6.22
CA GLY A 17 -2.12 3.24 6.89
C GLY A 17 -1.76 1.80 6.52
N ILE A 18 -1.32 1.01 7.50
CA ILE A 18 -0.87 -0.37 7.32
C ILE A 18 -1.90 -1.34 7.92
N CYS A 19 -2.31 -2.36 7.17
CA CYS A 19 -3.34 -3.34 7.54
C CYS A 19 -4.62 -2.67 8.05
N ASN A 20 -4.86 -2.69 9.36
CA ASN A 20 -6.03 -2.03 9.96
C ASN A 20 -6.00 -0.51 9.76
N GLY A 21 -4.81 0.09 9.66
CA GLY A 21 -4.68 1.50 9.31
C GLY A 21 -5.25 1.79 7.91
N PHE A 22 -5.11 0.88 6.95
CA PHE A 22 -5.71 1.04 5.62
C PHE A 22 -7.24 0.98 5.70
N GLN A 23 -7.80 0.04 6.47
CA GLN A 23 -9.24 -0.04 6.71
C GLN A 23 -9.79 1.28 7.26
N VAL A 24 -9.11 1.87 8.25
CA VAL A 24 -9.50 3.16 8.84
C VAL A 24 -9.45 4.30 7.80
N LEU A 25 -8.46 4.33 6.91
CA LEU A 25 -8.38 5.34 5.86
C LEU A 25 -9.52 5.23 4.84
N LEU A 26 -9.96 4.01 4.52
CA LEU A 26 -11.10 3.75 3.64
C LEU A 26 -12.41 4.18 4.31
N GLU A 27 -12.65 3.74 5.55
CA GLU A 27 -13.86 4.10 6.32
C GLU A 27 -13.97 5.61 6.59
N ALA A 28 -12.83 6.28 6.72
CA ALA A 28 -12.78 7.73 6.88
C ALA A 28 -12.97 8.52 5.58
N GLY A 29 -13.04 7.85 4.42
CA GLY A 29 -13.15 8.49 3.10
C GLY A 29 -11.88 9.23 2.66
N LEU A 30 -10.72 8.94 3.28
CA LEU A 30 -9.42 9.48 2.86
C LEU A 30 -8.84 8.70 1.67
N LEU A 31 -9.26 7.45 1.51
CA LEU A 31 -8.99 6.61 0.34
C LEU A 31 -10.30 6.01 -0.17
N PRO A 32 -10.46 5.78 -1.48
CA PRO A 32 -11.67 5.19 -2.03
C PRO A 32 -11.67 3.66 -1.87
N GLY A 33 -12.86 3.06 -1.84
CA GLY A 33 -13.05 1.61 -1.75
C GLY A 33 -13.40 1.12 -0.35
N ALA A 34 -13.38 -0.19 -0.15
CA ALA A 34 -13.67 -0.85 1.13
C ALA A 34 -12.88 -2.16 1.27
N MET A 35 -12.77 -2.64 2.50
CA MET A 35 -12.23 -3.98 2.79
C MET A 35 -13.36 -4.96 3.06
N LEU A 36 -13.31 -6.10 2.38
CA LEU A 36 -14.17 -7.24 2.62
C LEU A 36 -13.39 -8.35 3.34
N ARG A 37 -14.13 -9.35 3.84
CA ARG A 37 -13.52 -10.60 4.29
C ARG A 37 -12.75 -11.26 3.14
N ASN A 38 -11.65 -11.92 3.49
CA ASN A 38 -10.87 -12.71 2.54
C ASN A 38 -11.80 -13.70 1.81
N LYS A 39 -11.56 -13.93 0.50
CA LYS A 39 -12.36 -14.87 -0.32
C LYS A 39 -12.44 -16.28 0.30
N THR A 40 -11.39 -16.71 1.00
CA THR A 40 -11.30 -18.00 1.69
C THR A 40 -11.98 -18.01 3.07
N LEU A 41 -12.42 -16.85 3.58
CA LEU A 41 -13.00 -16.63 4.92
C LEU A 41 -12.08 -16.99 6.10
N ASN A 42 -10.82 -17.33 5.83
CA ASN A 42 -9.81 -17.69 6.83
C ASN A 42 -8.90 -16.49 7.14
N PHE A 43 -8.36 -16.47 8.35
CA PHE A 43 -7.23 -15.62 8.69
C PHE A 43 -5.98 -16.08 7.92
N ILE A 44 -5.27 -15.15 7.28
CA ILE A 44 -4.08 -15.44 6.50
C ILE A 44 -2.89 -14.77 7.17
N CYS A 45 -1.89 -15.57 7.51
CA CYS A 45 -0.61 -15.13 8.05
C CYS A 45 0.52 -15.83 7.29
N LYS A 46 1.12 -15.13 6.31
CA LYS A 46 2.21 -15.66 5.48
C LYS A 46 2.98 -14.52 4.81
N PHE A 47 4.17 -14.83 4.31
CA PHE A 47 4.85 -13.97 3.34
C PHE A 47 4.13 -14.01 1.99
N VAL A 48 4.04 -12.85 1.35
CA VAL A 48 3.51 -12.70 0.00
C VAL A 48 4.41 -11.77 -0.79
N ASN A 49 4.36 -11.92 -2.11
CA ASN A 49 5.07 -11.03 -3.01
C ASN A 49 4.13 -9.93 -3.47
N ILE A 50 4.64 -8.70 -3.45
CA ILE A 50 3.96 -7.55 -4.02
C ILE A 50 4.86 -6.88 -5.05
N ARG A 51 4.26 -6.46 -6.16
CA ARG A 51 4.92 -5.70 -7.21
C ARG A 51 4.67 -4.22 -7.00
N VAL A 52 5.73 -3.42 -7.10
CA VAL A 52 5.67 -1.95 -7.11
C VAL A 52 5.09 -1.50 -8.45
N GLU A 53 3.87 -0.96 -8.44
CA GLU A 53 3.22 -0.43 -9.65
C GLU A 53 3.57 1.04 -9.88
N ASN A 54 3.63 1.82 -8.79
CA ASN A 54 3.94 3.23 -8.82
C ASN A 54 5.13 3.54 -7.90
N ASN A 55 6.24 4.01 -8.48
CA ASN A 55 7.44 4.48 -7.77
C ASN A 55 7.60 6.01 -7.78
N SER A 56 6.59 6.77 -8.21
CA SER A 56 6.60 8.24 -8.21
C SER A 56 6.08 8.85 -6.90
N VAL A 57 5.55 8.03 -5.98
CA VAL A 57 5.05 8.50 -4.69
C VAL A 57 6.15 8.50 -3.62
N PRO A 58 6.06 9.37 -2.59
CA PRO A 58 7.05 9.46 -1.51
C PRO A 58 7.37 8.15 -0.79
N TYR A 59 6.48 7.17 -0.87
CA TYR A 59 6.58 5.88 -0.18
C TYR A 59 7.40 4.83 -0.93
N THR A 60 7.62 4.99 -2.23
CA THR A 60 8.20 3.94 -3.09
C THR A 60 9.25 4.48 -4.04
N TYR A 61 9.70 5.73 -3.87
CA TYR A 61 10.61 6.35 -4.81
C TYR A 61 12.03 5.72 -4.82
N LEU A 62 12.43 5.03 -3.73
CA LEU A 62 13.66 4.22 -3.72
C LEU A 62 13.47 2.86 -4.38
N CYS A 63 12.24 2.47 -4.70
CA CYS A 63 11.94 1.24 -5.39
C CYS A 63 11.95 1.45 -6.92
N GLN A 64 12.14 0.36 -7.65
CA GLN A 64 11.98 0.36 -9.11
C GLN A 64 10.55 -0.04 -9.46
N GLN A 65 9.99 0.57 -10.51
CA GLN A 65 8.72 0.10 -11.05
C GLN A 65 8.87 -1.34 -11.55
N GLY A 66 7.93 -2.21 -11.19
CA GLY A 66 8.00 -3.65 -11.45
C GLY A 66 8.84 -4.45 -10.44
N GLN A 67 9.51 -3.80 -9.49
CA GLN A 67 10.24 -4.50 -8.43
C GLN A 67 9.28 -5.35 -7.59
N VAL A 68 9.68 -6.59 -7.34
CA VAL A 68 8.97 -7.53 -6.46
C VAL A 68 9.57 -7.43 -5.06
N LEU A 69 8.70 -7.27 -4.05
CA LEU A 69 9.04 -7.19 -2.64
C LEU A 69 8.35 -8.33 -1.88
N SER A 70 9.06 -8.97 -0.96
CA SER A 70 8.50 -10.00 -0.07
C SER A 70 8.10 -9.39 1.27
N ILE A 71 6.79 -9.27 1.52
CA ILE A 71 6.24 -8.60 2.71
C ILE A 71 5.16 -9.49 3.34
N PRO A 72 5.15 -9.68 4.68
CA PRO A 72 4.16 -10.51 5.34
C PRO A 72 2.77 -9.84 5.38
N ILE A 73 1.73 -10.66 5.38
CA ILE A 73 0.34 -10.25 5.64
C ILE A 73 -0.18 -10.97 6.89
N ALA A 74 -1.11 -10.35 7.62
CA ALA A 74 -1.73 -10.92 8.81
C ALA A 74 -3.17 -10.38 9.00
N HIS A 75 -4.16 -10.92 8.26
CA HIS A 75 -5.52 -10.38 8.29
C HIS A 75 -6.61 -11.40 7.95
N ILE A 76 -7.84 -11.12 8.42
CA ILE A 76 -9.09 -11.81 8.01
C ILE A 76 -9.95 -10.97 7.05
N GLU A 77 -9.72 -9.64 7.03
CA GLU A 77 -10.44 -8.65 6.23
C GLU A 77 -9.45 -7.81 5.41
N GLY A 78 -8.84 -8.43 4.38
CA GLY A 78 -7.89 -7.75 3.50
C GLY A 78 -8.25 -7.79 2.03
N ASN A 79 -9.47 -8.20 1.69
CA ASN A 79 -9.96 -8.25 0.32
C ASN A 79 -10.43 -6.85 -0.10
N TYR A 80 -9.55 -6.10 -0.77
CA TYR A 80 -9.86 -4.76 -1.26
C TYR A 80 -10.89 -4.82 -2.39
N TYR A 81 -11.94 -4.01 -2.26
CA TYR A 81 -13.00 -3.90 -3.23
C TYR A 81 -13.33 -2.44 -3.56
N ALA A 82 -13.56 -2.19 -4.85
CA ALA A 82 -14.19 -0.98 -5.35
C ALA A 82 -14.96 -1.29 -6.64
N ASP A 83 -15.89 -0.41 -7.02
CA ASP A 83 -16.57 -0.53 -8.31
C ASP A 83 -15.61 -0.33 -9.50
N ASP A 84 -16.00 -0.80 -10.69
CA ASP A 84 -15.12 -0.75 -11.88
C ASP A 84 -14.72 0.67 -12.27
N LYS A 85 -15.61 1.64 -12.03
CA LYS A 85 -15.33 3.06 -12.31
C LYS A 85 -14.21 3.58 -11.40
N THR A 86 -14.25 3.22 -10.13
CA THR A 86 -13.26 3.60 -9.13
C THR A 86 -11.92 2.93 -9.43
N ILE A 87 -11.91 1.63 -9.73
CA ILE A 87 -10.68 0.92 -10.12
C ILE A 87 -10.05 1.56 -11.36
N LYS A 88 -10.85 1.81 -12.39
CA LYS A 88 -10.38 2.47 -13.61
C LYS A 88 -9.80 3.86 -13.32
N SER A 89 -10.47 4.66 -12.49
CA SER A 89 -9.95 5.97 -12.08
C SER A 89 -8.64 5.86 -11.30
N LEU A 90 -8.49 4.87 -10.43
CA LEU A 90 -7.24 4.62 -9.70
C LEU A 90 -6.10 4.24 -10.67
N GLU A 91 -6.39 3.46 -11.70
CA GLU A 91 -5.42 3.09 -12.74
C GLU A 91 -5.02 4.30 -13.60
N GLU A 92 -5.99 5.07 -14.10
CA GLU A 92 -5.76 6.25 -14.93
C GLU A 92 -4.95 7.33 -14.20
N ASN A 93 -5.15 7.47 -12.88
CA ASN A 93 -4.43 8.43 -12.04
C ASN A 93 -3.14 7.86 -11.44
N ASN A 94 -2.72 6.65 -11.82
CA ASN A 94 -1.54 5.97 -11.28
C ASN A 94 -1.56 5.84 -9.73
N GLN A 95 -2.73 5.64 -9.14
CA GLN A 95 -2.92 5.61 -7.67
C GLN A 95 -2.74 4.20 -7.07
N ILE A 96 -2.56 3.17 -7.90
CA ILE A 96 -2.26 1.83 -7.42
C ILE A 96 -0.76 1.74 -7.17
N VAL A 97 -0.38 1.51 -5.92
CA VAL A 97 1.03 1.52 -5.50
C VAL A 97 1.59 0.10 -5.49
N PHE A 98 0.79 -0.86 -5.04
CA PHE A 98 1.19 -2.26 -4.94
C PHE A 98 0.11 -3.20 -5.44
N ARG A 99 0.53 -4.25 -6.15
CA ARG A 99 -0.32 -5.41 -6.48
C ARG A 99 0.31 -6.71 -5.98
N TYR A 100 -0.51 -7.64 -5.52
CA TYR A 100 -0.09 -9.01 -5.23
C TYR A 100 0.32 -9.70 -6.54
N CYS A 101 1.46 -10.38 -6.50
CA CYS A 101 2.05 -11.07 -7.64
C CYS A 101 2.77 -12.34 -7.20
N ASP A 102 3.21 -13.14 -8.15
CA ASP A 102 4.15 -14.24 -7.90
C ASP A 102 5.60 -13.73 -7.81
N GLU A 103 6.56 -14.66 -7.63
CA GLU A 103 8.00 -14.34 -7.55
C GLU A 103 8.55 -13.70 -8.84
N ARG A 104 7.88 -13.87 -9.98
CA ARG A 104 8.28 -13.28 -11.27
C ARG A 104 7.61 -11.93 -11.50
N GLY A 105 6.74 -11.49 -10.60
CA GLY A 105 5.98 -10.26 -10.75
C GLY A 105 4.71 -10.43 -11.59
N GLU A 106 4.29 -11.65 -11.91
CA GLU A 106 3.06 -11.91 -12.66
C GLU A 106 1.84 -11.95 -11.74
N LEU A 107 0.70 -11.47 -12.24
CA LEU A 107 -0.54 -11.47 -11.48
C LEU A 107 -1.36 -12.71 -11.83
N SER A 108 -1.80 -13.43 -10.79
CA SER A 108 -2.70 -14.57 -10.92
C SER A 108 -3.72 -14.57 -9.77
N GLU A 109 -4.74 -15.41 -9.88
CA GLU A 109 -5.63 -15.66 -8.74
C GLU A 109 -4.88 -16.28 -7.56
N ASP A 110 -3.91 -17.17 -7.83
CA ASP A 110 -3.14 -17.86 -6.80
C ASP A 110 -2.20 -16.93 -6.03
N SER A 111 -1.62 -15.95 -6.74
CA SER A 111 -0.79 -14.93 -6.11
C SER A 111 -1.59 -13.92 -5.29
N ASN A 112 -2.92 -13.85 -5.46
CA ASN A 112 -3.81 -12.95 -4.74
C ASN A 112 -4.42 -13.66 -3.52
N PRO A 113 -3.81 -13.52 -2.33
CA PRO A 113 -4.13 -14.37 -1.19
C PRO A 113 -5.55 -14.16 -0.63
N ASN A 114 -6.11 -12.98 -0.84
CA ASN A 114 -7.35 -12.53 -0.19
C ASN A 114 -8.49 -12.27 -1.18
N GLY A 115 -8.21 -12.29 -2.48
CA GLY A 115 -9.19 -12.06 -3.53
C GLY A 115 -9.43 -10.59 -3.86
N SER A 116 -8.54 -9.68 -3.45
CA SER A 116 -8.60 -8.26 -3.76
C SER A 116 -8.84 -8.02 -5.26
N LYS A 117 -9.76 -7.12 -5.60
CA LYS A 117 -10.04 -6.78 -6.99
C LYS A 117 -8.80 -6.19 -7.66
N GLY A 118 -8.45 -6.68 -8.85
CA GLY A 118 -7.22 -6.31 -9.57
C GLY A 118 -5.94 -6.70 -8.83
N SER A 119 -6.00 -7.63 -7.87
CA SER A 119 -4.86 -7.99 -7.01
C SER A 119 -4.27 -6.80 -6.26
N ILE A 120 -5.05 -5.76 -5.96
CA ILE A 120 -4.56 -4.55 -5.29
C ILE A 120 -4.16 -4.87 -3.84
N ALA A 121 -2.93 -4.52 -3.50
CA ALA A 121 -2.36 -4.65 -2.15
C ALA A 121 -2.22 -3.29 -1.44
N GLY A 122 -2.15 -2.20 -2.19
CA GLY A 122 -2.13 -0.84 -1.66
C GLY A 122 -2.33 0.26 -2.70
N ILE A 123 -2.91 1.37 -2.27
CA ILE A 123 -3.26 2.53 -3.11
C ILE A 123 -2.88 3.83 -2.40
N CYS A 124 -2.77 4.93 -3.16
CA CYS A 124 -2.63 6.28 -2.63
C CYS A 124 -3.80 7.20 -3.01
N ASN A 125 -3.92 8.34 -2.32
CA ASN A 125 -4.81 9.43 -2.74
C ASN A 125 -4.29 10.11 -4.02
N GLN A 126 -5.08 11.02 -4.58
CA GLN A 126 -4.74 11.74 -5.81
C GLN A 126 -3.48 12.60 -5.66
N GLU A 127 -3.29 13.18 -4.48
CA GLU A 127 -2.10 13.97 -4.17
C GLU A 127 -0.87 13.12 -3.84
N GLY A 128 -1.02 11.79 -3.73
CA GLY A 128 0.07 10.84 -3.50
C GLY A 128 0.67 10.85 -2.08
N ASN A 129 0.15 11.66 -1.15
CA ASN A 129 0.67 11.83 0.20
C ASN A 129 -0.08 11.01 1.27
N ILE A 130 -1.10 10.24 0.91
CA ILE A 130 -1.75 9.24 1.78
C ILE A 130 -1.60 7.88 1.11
N LEU A 131 -0.93 6.93 1.78
CA LEU A 131 -0.81 5.54 1.33
C LEU A 131 -1.60 4.63 2.26
N GLY A 132 -2.39 3.73 1.68
CA GLY A 132 -2.98 2.59 2.37
C GLY A 132 -2.44 1.29 1.80
N MET A 133 -2.03 0.34 2.65
CA MET A 133 -1.58 -0.98 2.21
C MET A 133 -1.93 -2.07 3.23
N MET A 134 -2.23 -3.28 2.73
CA MET A 134 -2.53 -4.44 3.58
C MET A 134 -1.29 -5.20 4.09
N PRO A 135 -0.23 -5.41 3.28
CA PRO A 135 1.01 -6.00 3.77
C PRO A 135 1.65 -5.18 4.88
N HIS A 136 2.44 -5.83 5.75
CA HIS A 136 3.10 -5.28 6.92
C HIS A 136 4.60 -5.01 6.66
N PRO A 137 4.99 -3.89 6.02
CA PRO A 137 6.39 -3.59 5.75
C PRO A 137 7.21 -3.39 7.03
N GLU A 138 6.58 -2.99 8.13
CA GLU A 138 7.22 -2.85 9.43
C GLU A 138 7.68 -4.19 10.00
N ARG A 139 7.10 -5.31 9.55
CA ARG A 139 7.50 -6.67 9.93
C ARG A 139 8.51 -7.30 8.96
N ALA A 140 8.90 -6.56 7.92
CA ALA A 140 9.89 -6.95 6.92
C ALA A 140 10.97 -5.86 6.76
N SER A 141 11.40 -5.26 7.88
CA SER A 141 12.41 -4.19 7.87
C SER A 141 13.82 -4.66 8.25
N GLU A 142 13.97 -5.92 8.67
CA GLU A 142 15.23 -6.51 9.10
C GLU A 142 15.32 -7.96 8.61
N SER A 143 16.46 -8.35 8.02
CA SER A 143 16.60 -9.67 7.39
C SER A 143 16.39 -10.82 8.38
N ILE A 144 16.63 -10.62 9.69
CA ILE A 144 16.35 -11.60 10.75
C ILE A 144 14.86 -11.92 10.91
N LEU A 145 13.97 -11.01 10.49
CA LEU A 145 12.51 -11.20 10.50
C LEU A 145 11.99 -11.94 9.25
N GLY A 146 12.89 -12.33 8.33
CA GLY A 146 12.59 -13.10 7.12
C GLY A 146 12.63 -12.27 5.83
N SER A 147 12.63 -10.93 5.92
CA SER A 147 12.79 -10.01 4.80
C SER A 147 13.17 -8.62 5.32
N ASP A 148 13.95 -7.87 4.55
CA ASP A 148 14.24 -6.45 4.77
C ASP A 148 13.65 -5.53 3.68
N ASP A 149 12.86 -6.06 2.75
CA ASP A 149 12.27 -5.30 1.65
C ASP A 149 11.35 -4.15 2.10
N GLY A 150 10.65 -4.34 3.23
CA GLY A 150 9.77 -3.33 3.82
C GLY A 150 10.53 -2.08 4.28
N ARG A 151 11.84 -2.19 4.52
CA ARG A 151 12.71 -1.06 4.86
C ARG A 151 12.73 0.00 3.77
N LEU A 152 12.66 -0.40 2.50
CA LEU A 152 12.67 0.52 1.35
C LEU A 152 11.53 1.53 1.42
N ILE A 153 10.37 1.13 1.95
CA ILE A 153 9.20 2.01 2.08
C ILE A 153 9.46 3.10 3.13
N PHE A 154 10.01 2.75 4.28
CA PHE A 154 10.31 3.72 5.34
C PHE A 154 11.48 4.63 4.98
N GLU A 155 12.53 4.11 4.34
CA GLU A 155 13.63 4.93 3.84
C GLU A 155 13.16 5.91 2.76
N SER A 156 12.21 5.51 1.91
CA SER A 156 11.60 6.39 0.92
C SER A 156 10.89 7.56 1.62
N VAL A 157 10.08 7.30 2.65
CA VAL A 157 9.39 8.36 3.42
C VAL A 157 10.38 9.34 4.05
N ILE A 158 11.45 8.84 4.69
CA ILE A 158 12.47 9.67 5.35
C ILE A 158 13.11 10.61 4.33
N ARG A 159 13.61 10.06 3.22
CA ARG A 159 14.33 10.87 2.25
C ARG A 159 13.41 11.81 1.46
N ALA A 160 12.16 11.42 1.20
CA ALA A 160 11.19 12.32 0.57
C ALA A 160 10.93 13.56 1.43
N ARG A 161 10.87 13.38 2.76
CA ARG A 161 10.75 14.50 3.70
C ARG A 161 12.01 15.38 3.73
N GLU A 162 13.20 14.79 3.68
CA GLU A 162 14.46 15.54 3.61
C GLU A 162 14.56 16.39 2.33
N GLN A 163 14.14 15.86 1.18
CA GLN A 163 14.14 16.58 -0.09
C GLN A 163 13.12 17.73 -0.10
N GLY A 164 11.91 17.50 0.41
CA GLY A 164 10.90 18.55 0.56
C GLY A 164 11.31 19.67 1.52
N SER A 165 12.13 19.36 2.54
CA SER A 165 12.67 20.38 3.46
C SER A 165 13.72 21.28 2.79
N LYS A 166 14.49 20.76 1.82
CA LYS A 166 15.53 21.51 1.10
C LYS A 166 15.01 22.39 -0.04
N GLN A 167 13.78 22.19 -0.50
CA GLN A 167 13.13 23.03 -1.53
C GLN A 167 12.34 24.21 -0.93
N GLY A 168 12.19 24.25 0.39
CA GLY A 168 11.45 25.28 1.12
C GLY A 168 12.32 26.28 1.90
N GLU A 169 13.64 26.20 1.76
CA GLU A 169 14.63 27.20 2.23
C GLU A 169 15.15 28.03 1.03
#